data_AF-A0A534ZL96-F1
#
_entry.id   AF-A0A534ZL96-F1
#
_cell.length_a   1.000
_cell.length_b   1.000
_cell.length_c   1.000
_cell.angle_alpha   90.00
_cell.angle_beta   90.00
_cell.angle_gamma   90.00
#
_symmetry.space_group_name_H-M   'P 1'
#
loop_
_entity.id
_entity.type
_entity.pdbx_description
1 polymer ?
#
loop_
_entity_poly.entity_id
_entity_poly.type
_entity_poly.pdbx_seq_one_letter_code
_entity_poly.pdbx_strand_id
1 'polypeptide(L)' 'VARYLKAVGDPREVVSDPEARYWGGRVEERSLVPLGEARLGRIGLDEWLRRRSQARA' A
#
# COMPACT_ATOMS: atom_id res chain seq x y z
N VAL A 1 -3.03 0.58 -1.82
CA VAL A 1 -2.30 0.56 -3.12
C VAL A 1 -2.93 1.49 -4.15
N ALA A 2 -4.25 1.50 -4.37
CA ALA A 2 -4.91 2.35 -5.37
C ALA A 2 -4.51 3.83 -5.30
N ARG A 3 -4.45 4.42 -4.09
CA ARG A 3 -3.96 5.80 -3.87
C ARG A 3 -2.58 6.07 -4.46
N TYR A 4 -1.67 5.11 -4.34
CA TYR A 4 -0.31 5.23 -4.89
C TYR A 4 -0.34 5.17 -6.42
N LEU A 5 -1.04 4.20 -7.02
CA LEU A 5 -1.13 4.06 -8.48
C LEU A 5 -1.69 5.33 -9.12
N LYS A 6 -2.78 5.86 -8.56
CA LYS A 6 -3.34 7.16 -8.98
C LYS A 6 -2.32 8.29 -8.89
N ALA A 7 -1.58 8.39 -7.78
CA ALA A 7 -0.62 9.46 -7.57
C ALA A 7 0.58 9.42 -8.55
N VAL A 8 0.93 8.25 -9.08
CA VAL A 8 2.01 8.10 -10.06
C VAL A 8 1.53 8.00 -11.51
N GLY A 9 0.22 8.17 -11.75
CA GLY A 9 -0.37 8.11 -13.10
C GLY A 9 -0.43 6.70 -13.69
N ASP A 10 -0.41 5.66 -12.85
CA ASP A 10 -0.52 4.28 -13.30
C ASP A 10 -2.00 3.92 -13.55
N PRO A 11 -2.38 3.44 -14.75
CA PRO A 11 -3.76 3.24 -15.13
C PRO A 11 -4.35 1.91 -14.63
N ARG A 12 -3.56 1.05 -13.98
CA ARG A 12 -4.02 -0.27 -13.53
C ARG A 12 -5.08 -0.14 -12.43
N GLU A 13 -6.13 -0.94 -12.54
CA GLU A 13 -7.18 -1.05 -11.54
C GLU A 13 -6.76 -1.97 -10.38
N VAL A 14 -7.12 -1.58 -9.15
CA VAL A 14 -6.90 -2.42 -7.97
C VAL A 14 -8.17 -3.20 -7.68
N VAL A 15 -8.09 -4.52 -7.82
CA VAL A 15 -9.18 -5.46 -7.54
C VAL A 15 -8.85 -6.26 -6.28
N SER A 16 -9.83 -6.38 -5.37
CA SER A 16 -9.72 -7.23 -4.18
C SER A 16 -10.17 -8.65 -4.50
N ASP A 17 -9.35 -9.64 -4.15
CA ASP A 17 -9.66 -11.06 -4.30
C ASP A 17 -9.29 -11.82 -3.00
N PRO A 18 -10.28 -12.28 -2.22
CA PRO A 18 -10.03 -13.05 -1.00
C PRO A 18 -9.35 -14.41 -1.24
N GLU A 19 -9.45 -14.96 -2.45
CA GLU A 19 -8.88 -16.26 -2.81
C GLU A 19 -7.46 -16.13 -3.37
N ALA A 20 -7.01 -14.90 -3.63
CA ALA A 20 -5.67 -14.61 -4.11
C ALA A 20 -4.61 -15.08 -3.12
N ARG A 21 -3.60 -15.80 -3.63
CA ARG A 21 -2.54 -16.35 -2.81
C ARG A 21 -1.45 -15.32 -2.54
N TYR A 22 -1.05 -15.22 -1.28
CA TYR A 22 0.15 -14.51 -0.85
C TYR A 22 1.28 -15.54 -0.62
N TRP A 23 2.33 -15.47 -1.45
CA TRP A 23 3.46 -16.41 -1.42
C TRP A 23 3.05 -17.90 -1.45
N GLY A 24 2.02 -18.23 -2.25
CA GLY A 24 1.53 -19.60 -2.43
C GLY A 24 0.47 -20.05 -1.42
N GLY A 25 0.28 -19.33 -0.32
CA GLY A 25 -0.76 -19.57 0.69
C GLY A 25 -1.91 -18.57 0.62
N ARG A 26 -3.07 -18.89 1.21
CA ARG A 26 -4.15 -17.92 1.43
C ARG A 26 -3.87 -17.14 2.72
N VAL A 27 -4.27 -15.88 2.74
CA VAL A 27 -4.16 -15.02 3.92
C VAL A 27 -5.54 -14.65 4.42
N GLU A 28 -5.71 -14.65 5.73
CA GLU A 28 -6.93 -14.17 6.37
C GLU A 28 -6.82 -12.67 6.62
N GLU A 29 -7.95 -12.03 6.95
CA GLU A 29 -8.08 -10.58 7.11
C GLU A 29 -6.98 -9.96 7.99
N ARG A 30 -6.52 -10.70 9.00
CA ARG A 30 -5.56 -10.20 9.99
C ARG A 30 -4.14 -10.77 9.87
N SER A 31 -3.86 -11.57 8.84
CA SER A 31 -2.56 -12.25 8.73
C SER A 31 -1.38 -11.31 8.46
N LEU A 32 -1.60 -10.15 7.85
CA LEU A 32 -0.55 -9.21 7.41
C LEU A 32 -0.59 -7.85 8.12
N VAL A 33 -1.38 -7.73 9.19
CA VAL A 33 -1.54 -6.48 9.94
C VAL A 33 -1.14 -6.69 11.41
N PRO A 34 -0.57 -5.67 12.07
CA PRO A 34 -0.36 -5.73 13.51
C PRO A 34 -1.70 -5.93 14.24
N LEU A 35 -1.75 -6.87 15.19
CA LEU A 35 -2.93 -7.12 16.04
C LEU A 35 -3.02 -6.18 17.25
N GLY A 36 -1.98 -5.39 17.51
CA GLY A 36 -1.89 -4.44 18.61
C GLY A 36 -1.53 -3.04 18.14
N GLU A 37 -0.91 -2.25 19.01
CA GLU A 37 -0.53 -0.88 18.64
C GLU A 37 0.46 -0.88 17.47
N ALA A 38 0.10 -0.13 16.42
CA ALA A 38 0.97 0.06 15.27
C ALA A 38 2.05 1.10 15.61
N ARG A 39 3.31 0.76 15.34
CA ARG A 39 4.40 1.74 15.40
C ARG A 39 4.34 2.66 14.18
N LEU A 40 3.87 3.89 14.37
CA LEU A 40 3.74 4.87 13.30
C LEU A 40 5.05 5.65 13.08
N GLY A 41 5.36 5.90 11.81
CA GLY A 41 6.43 6.82 11.40
C GLY A 41 5.95 8.27 11.35
N ARG A 42 6.90 9.22 11.25
CA ARG A 42 6.60 10.66 11.18
C ARG A 42 6.03 11.12 9.84
N ILE A 43 6.34 10.40 8.76
CA ILE A 43 6.01 10.79 7.39
C ILE A 43 4.76 10.01 6.96
N GLY A 44 3.68 10.74 6.67
CA GLY A 44 2.47 10.17 6.09
C GLY A 44 2.60 9.87 4.60
N LEU A 45 1.67 9.09 4.04
CA LEU A 45 1.69 8.68 2.63
C LEU A 45 1.73 9.89 1.67
N ASP A 46 0.89 10.91 1.89
CA ASP A 46 0.80 12.06 0.99
C ASP A 46 2.07 12.91 1.00
N GLU A 47 2.69 13.07 2.18
CA GLU A 47 3.97 13.76 2.29
C GLU A 47 5.09 12.99 1.61
N TRP A 48 5.16 11.67 1.82
CA TRP A 48 6.13 10.82 1.14
C TRP A 48 5.97 10.87 -0.39
N LEU A 49 4.73 10.86 -0.90
CA LEU A 49 4.45 10.98 -2.34
C LEU A 49 5.00 12.29 -2.92
N ARG A 50 4.77 13.43 -2.26
CA ARG A 50 5.29 14.74 -2.69
C ARG A 50 6.82 14.79 -2.70
N ARG A 51 7.47 14.26 -1.66
CA ARG A 51 8.94 14.22 -1.58
C ARG A 51 9.52 13.37 -2.71
N ARG A 52 8.89 12.24 -3.03
CA ARG A 52 9.35 11.34 -4.10
C ARG A 52 9.19 11.97 -5.50
N SER A 53 8.12 12.71 -5.75
CA SER A 53 7.95 13.39 -7.05
C SER A 53 8.99 14.50 -7.26
N GLN A 54 9.36 15.22 -6.19
CA GLN A 54 10.42 16.22 -6.23
C GLN A 54 11.81 15.62 -6.50
N ALA A 55 12.09 14.44 -5.94
CA ALA A 55 13.36 13.75 -6.15
C ALA A 55 13.52 13.11 -7.56
N ARG A 56 12.44 13.02 -8.34
CA ARG A 56 12.44 12.46 -9.70
C ARG A 56 12.49 13.54 -10.79
N ALA A 57 12.34 14.81 -10.42
CA ALA A 57 12.45 15.98 -11.29
C ALA A 57 13.89 16.50 -11.29
#